data_AF-A0A3C0STN1-F1
#
_entry.id   AF-A0A3C0STN1-F1
#
_cell.length_a   1.000
_cell.length_b   1.000
_cell.length_c   1.000
_cell.angle_alpha   90.00
_cell.angle_beta   90.00
_cell.angle_gamma   90.00
#
_symmetry.space_group_name_H-M   'P 1'
#
loop_
_entity.id
_entity.type
_entity.pdbx_description
1 polymer ?
#
loop_
_entity_poly.entity_id
_entity_poly.type
_entity_poly.pdbx_seq_one_letter_code
_entity_poly.pdbx_strand_id
1 'polypeptide(L)'
;MALIKNKVTRFGIEAGYWKVSMISIDRHMKEAAYSLHLYLKKGASDFIESYTVSLLGMEDKSMYLEYFEGDKYPNIYTACYEHAKTHEEFFKDAFSDNTDI
;
A
#
# COMPACT_ATOMS: atom_id res chain seq x y z
N MET A 1 10.07 -4.44 -1.81
CA MET A 1 9.10 -4.83 -0.75
C MET A 1 7.73 -5.14 -1.35
N ALA A 2 6.97 -6.05 -0.73
CA ALA A 2 5.57 -6.34 -1.05
C ALA A 2 4.83 -6.81 0.21
N LEU A 3 3.50 -6.70 0.21
CA LEU A 3 2.65 -7.35 1.22
C LEU A 3 2.14 -8.68 0.68
N ILE A 4 2.28 -9.74 1.47
CA ILE A 4 1.82 -11.07 1.14
C ILE A 4 0.51 -11.32 1.89
N LYS A 5 -0.59 -11.32 1.15
CA LYS A 5 -1.93 -11.56 1.66
C LYS A 5 -2.80 -12.20 0.58
N ASN A 6 -3.11 -13.48 0.76
CA ASN A 6 -3.88 -14.22 -0.23
C ASN A 6 -5.34 -13.75 -0.29
N LYS A 7 -5.88 -13.76 -1.51
CA LYS A 7 -7.27 -13.49 -1.83
C LYS A 7 -7.68 -14.32 -3.05
N VAL A 8 -8.90 -14.85 -3.04
CA VAL A 8 -9.53 -15.37 -4.25
C VAL A 8 -10.00 -14.18 -5.08
N THR A 9 -9.41 -14.04 -6.26
CA THR A 9 -9.73 -12.95 -7.20
C THR A 9 -11.13 -13.12 -7.79
N ARG A 10 -11.64 -12.08 -8.43
CA ARG A 10 -12.91 -12.16 -9.19
C ARG A 10 -12.92 -13.23 -10.30
N PHE A 11 -11.75 -13.75 -10.67
CA PHE A 11 -11.58 -14.79 -11.69
C PHE A 11 -11.47 -16.21 -11.10
N GLY A 12 -11.64 -16.37 -9.78
CA GLY A 12 -11.54 -17.67 -9.11
C GLY A 12 -10.11 -18.18 -8.91
N ILE A 13 -9.11 -17.33 -9.17
CA ILE A 13 -7.68 -17.65 -9.00
C ILE A 13 -7.19 -17.07 -7.67
N GLU A 14 -6.43 -17.84 -6.92
CA GLU A 14 -5.74 -17.36 -5.72
C GLU A 14 -4.48 -16.57 -6.09
N ALA A 15 -4.36 -15.38 -5.52
CA ALA A 15 -3.19 -14.51 -5.65
C ALA A 15 -2.94 -13.80 -4.33
N GLY A 16 -1.72 -13.34 -4.08
CA GLY A 16 -1.43 -12.69 -2.80
C GLY A 16 -0.26 -11.74 -2.76
N TYR A 17 0.31 -11.35 -3.90
CA TYR A 17 1.49 -10.49 -3.94
C TYR A 17 1.10 -9.04 -4.21
N TRP A 18 1.08 -8.20 -3.17
CA TRP A 18 0.61 -6.81 -3.25
C TRP A 18 1.77 -5.82 -3.26
N LYS A 19 1.85 -4.97 -4.29
CA LYS A 19 2.87 -3.91 -4.40
C LYS A 19 2.25 -2.53 -4.39
N VAL A 20 2.83 -1.60 -3.64
CA VAL A 20 2.50 -0.18 -3.77
C VAL A 20 2.89 0.25 -5.20
N SER A 21 1.97 0.95 -5.87
CA SER A 21 2.17 1.40 -7.24
C SER A 21 2.01 2.91 -7.35
N MET A 22 0.80 3.40 -7.65
CA MET A 22 0.58 4.84 -7.80
C MET A 22 0.62 5.50 -6.43
N ILE A 23 1.34 6.60 -6.30
CA ILE A 23 1.42 7.40 -5.07
C ILE A 23 1.21 8.86 -5.47
N SER A 24 0.29 9.52 -4.78
CA SER A 24 0.01 10.95 -4.88
C SER A 24 0.15 11.56 -3.50
N ILE A 25 0.91 12.65 -3.38
CA ILE A 25 1.11 13.37 -2.13
C ILE A 25 0.95 14.86 -2.39
N ASP A 26 0.05 15.49 -1.65
CA ASP A 26 -0.06 16.93 -1.55
C ASP A 26 0.41 17.36 -0.16
N ARG A 27 1.61 17.94 -0.10
CA ARG A 27 2.19 18.42 1.16
C ARG A 27 1.54 19.69 1.68
N HIS A 28 0.95 20.50 0.80
CA HIS A 28 0.29 21.74 1.19
C HIS A 28 -1.04 21.42 1.88
N MET A 29 -1.83 20.55 1.25
CA MET A 29 -3.12 20.12 1.76
C MET A 29 -3.01 19.02 2.84
N LYS A 30 -1.81 18.45 3.03
CA LYS A 30 -1.55 17.31 3.92
C LYS A 30 -2.42 16.11 3.54
N GLU A 31 -2.35 15.73 2.28
CA GLU A 31 -3.14 14.67 1.69
C GLU A 31 -2.24 13.65 1.00
N ALA A 32 -2.67 12.39 1.04
CA ALA A 32 -1.99 11.32 0.35
C ALA A 32 -3.02 10.32 -0.20
N ALA A 33 -2.71 9.73 -1.34
CA ALA A 33 -3.44 8.58 -1.87
C ALA A 33 -2.45 7.64 -2.55
N TYR A 34 -2.68 6.33 -2.41
CA TYR A 34 -1.85 5.35 -3.09
C TYR A 34 -2.62 4.09 -3.44
N SER A 35 -2.09 3.31 -4.38
CA SER A 35 -2.65 2.01 -4.74
C SER A 35 -1.74 0.85 -4.35
N LEU A 36 -2.35 -0.25 -3.93
CA LEU A 36 -1.76 -1.57 -3.78
C LEU A 36 -2.27 -2.46 -4.91
N HIS A 37 -1.37 -2.82 -5.82
CA HIS A 37 -1.66 -3.67 -6.96
C HIS A 37 -1.42 -5.14 -6.58
N LEU A 38 -2.41 -5.99 -6.83
CA LEU A 38 -2.32 -7.44 -6.66
C LEU A 38 -1.71 -8.06 -7.90
N TYR A 39 -0.71 -8.91 -7.69
CA TYR A 39 -0.07 -9.73 -8.69
C TYR A 39 -0.26 -11.21 -8.36
N LEU A 40 -0.34 -12.05 -9.40
CA LEU A 40 -0.44 -13.50 -9.25
C LEU A 40 0.72 -14.08 -8.44
N LYS A 41 1.94 -13.58 -8.66
CA LYS A 41 3.17 -14.04 -8.02
C LYS A 41 4.27 -12.98 -8.07
N LYS A 42 5.35 -13.21 -7.33
CA LYS A 42 6.58 -12.43 -7.43
C LYS A 42 7.10 -12.48 -8.89
N GLY A 43 7.41 -11.31 -9.45
CA GLY A 43 7.94 -11.16 -10.80
C GLY A 43 6.91 -11.12 -11.94
N ALA A 44 5.61 -11.16 -11.65
CA ALA A 44 4.59 -10.90 -12.68
C ALA A 44 4.70 -9.45 -13.22
N SER A 45 4.50 -9.29 -14.53
CA SER A 45 4.54 -8.00 -15.22
C SER A 45 3.31 -7.16 -14.96
N ASP A 46 2.15 -7.80 -14.94
CA ASP A 46 0.85 -7.15 -14.89
C ASP A 46 0.13 -7.47 -13.58
N PHE A 47 -0.55 -6.45 -13.06
CA PHE A 47 -1.43 -6.60 -11.92
C PHE A 47 -2.81 -7.06 -12.38
N ILE A 48 -3.52 -7.75 -11.50
CA ILE A 48 -4.86 -8.30 -11.78
C ILE A 48 -5.97 -7.54 -11.06
N GLU A 49 -5.65 -6.91 -9.93
CA GLU A 49 -6.56 -6.08 -9.14
C GLU A 49 -5.80 -4.90 -8.49
N SER A 50 -6.51 -3.82 -8.20
CA SER A 50 -5.95 -2.64 -7.50
C SER A 50 -6.81 -2.31 -6.29
N TYR A 51 -6.16 -2.00 -5.18
CA TYR A 51 -6.77 -1.51 -3.95
C TYR A 51 -6.27 -0.10 -3.68
N THR A 52 -7.18 0.87 -3.59
CA THR A 52 -6.81 2.28 -3.37
C THR A 52 -7.00 2.66 -1.90
N VAL A 53 -5.96 3.25 -1.33
CA VAL A 53 -5.99 3.90 -0.01
C VAL A 53 -5.99 5.41 -0.24
N SER A 54 -6.88 6.13 0.45
CA SER A 54 -7.06 7.57 0.29
C SER A 54 -7.17 8.27 1.64
N LEU A 55 -6.29 9.23 1.85
CA LEU A 55 -6.31 10.19 2.97
C LEU A 55 -6.72 11.60 2.51
N LEU A 56 -7.33 11.70 1.32
CA LEU A 56 -7.80 12.96 0.74
C LEU A 56 -8.99 13.52 1.52
N GLY A 57 -9.06 14.83 1.70
CA GLY A 57 -10.20 15.53 2.29
C GLY A 57 -10.47 15.23 3.77
N MET A 58 -9.62 14.43 4.44
CA MET A 58 -9.79 14.13 5.87
C MET A 58 -9.59 15.38 6.71
N GLU A 59 -10.49 15.65 7.66
CA GLU A 59 -10.33 16.76 8.61
C GLU A 59 -9.17 16.49 9.57
N ASP A 60 -9.09 15.26 10.09
CA ASP A 60 -7.94 14.81 10.87
C ASP A 60 -6.76 14.45 9.95
N LYS A 61 -5.66 15.20 10.12
CA LYS A 61 -4.42 15.02 9.37
C LYS A 61 -3.38 14.17 10.11
N SER A 62 -3.73 13.57 11.26
CA SER A 62 -2.82 12.77 12.08
C SER A 62 -2.14 11.65 11.30
N MET A 63 -2.89 10.87 10.53
CA MET A 63 -2.35 9.78 9.70
C MET A 63 -1.44 10.31 8.59
N TYR A 64 -1.78 11.44 7.96
CA TYR A 64 -0.87 12.05 7.00
C TYR A 64 0.46 12.41 7.67
N LEU A 65 0.40 13.11 8.81
CA LEU A 65 1.58 13.57 9.53
C LEU A 65 2.44 12.42 10.08
N GLU A 66 1.81 11.33 10.51
CA GLU A 66 2.53 10.19 11.06
C GLU A 66 3.34 9.43 10.00
N TYR A 67 2.78 9.28 8.79
CA TYR A 67 3.34 8.41 7.77
C TYR A 67 4.04 9.13 6.63
N PHE A 68 3.56 10.31 6.25
CA PHE A 68 3.93 10.98 5.02
C PHE A 68 4.66 12.32 5.24
N GLU A 69 4.78 12.77 6.50
CA GLU A 69 5.54 13.96 6.88
C GLU A 69 6.84 13.57 7.60
N GLY A 70 7.97 14.18 7.20
CA GLY A 70 9.29 13.97 7.80
C GLY A 70 10.03 12.72 7.30
N ASP A 71 11.12 12.36 7.99
CA ASP A 71 12.10 11.34 7.56
C ASP A 71 11.98 10.01 8.34
N LYS A 72 10.78 9.70 8.86
CA LYS A 72 10.54 8.48 9.67
C LYS A 72 10.81 7.19 8.90
N TYR A 73 10.58 7.19 7.59
CA TYR A 73 10.74 6.03 6.72
C TYR A 73 11.80 6.29 5.64
N PRO A 74 12.57 5.27 5.23
CA PRO A 74 13.68 5.44 4.28
C PRO A 74 13.22 5.88 2.89
N ASN A 75 11.97 5.59 2.53
CA ASN A 75 11.33 6.05 1.32
C ASN A 75 9.80 6.00 1.45
N ILE A 76 9.14 6.64 0.49
CA ILE A 76 7.68 6.74 0.46
C ILE A 76 6.95 5.40 0.33
N TYR A 77 7.52 4.44 -0.38
CA TYR A 77 6.91 3.11 -0.51
C TYR A 77 6.84 2.44 0.86
N THR A 78 7.92 2.48 1.63
CA THR A 78 7.95 1.96 3.00
C THR A 78 6.87 2.61 3.86
N ALA A 79 6.69 3.93 3.78
CA ALA A 79 5.61 4.62 4.48
C ALA A 79 4.20 4.10 4.08
N CYS A 80 3.92 3.95 2.78
CA CYS A 80 2.66 3.40 2.29
C CYS A 80 2.39 1.98 2.80
N TYR A 81 3.42 1.13 2.83
CA TYR A 81 3.29 -0.24 3.32
C TYR A 81 3.03 -0.31 4.83
N GLU A 82 3.71 0.53 5.62
CA GLU A 82 3.50 0.60 7.07
C GLU A 82 2.13 1.20 7.43
N HIS A 83 1.68 2.22 6.67
CA HIS A 83 0.32 2.73 6.78
C HIS A 83 -0.71 1.62 6.48
N ALA A 84 -0.54 0.91 5.35
CA ALA A 84 -1.46 -0.15 4.96
C ALA A 84 -1.56 -1.25 6.02
N LYS A 85 -0.44 -1.73 6.53
CA LYS A 85 -0.43 -2.79 7.56
C LYS A 85 -1.07 -2.35 8.88
N THR A 86 -0.96 -1.08 9.23
CA THR A 86 -1.47 -0.59 10.53
C THR A 86 -2.95 -0.24 10.45
N HIS A 87 -3.40 0.37 9.35
CA HIS A 87 -4.71 1.00 9.26
C HIS A 87 -5.70 0.30 8.33
N GLU A 88 -5.23 -0.41 7.30
CA GLU A 88 -6.12 -1.09 6.36
C GLU A 88 -6.46 -2.50 6.86
N GLU A 89 -7.72 -2.73 7.23
CA GLU A 89 -8.18 -3.97 7.86
C GLU A 89 -7.78 -5.22 7.07
N PHE A 90 -7.83 -5.16 5.74
CA PHE A 90 -7.46 -6.27 4.86
C PHE A 90 -5.98 -6.66 4.96
N PHE A 91 -5.09 -5.73 5.33
CA PHE A 91 -3.63 -5.92 5.33
C PHE A 91 -3.02 -6.08 6.73
N LYS A 92 -3.81 -6.04 7.82
CA LYS A 92 -3.28 -6.09 9.21
C LYS A 92 -2.48 -7.34 9.55
N ASP A 93 -2.81 -8.47 8.94
CA ASP A 93 -2.12 -9.75 9.10
C ASP A 93 -1.24 -10.12 7.90
N ALA A 94 -0.99 -9.18 6.99
CA ALA A 94 -0.14 -9.40 5.82
C ALA A 94 1.34 -9.50 6.23
N PHE A 95 2.08 -10.40 5.56
CA PHE A 95 3.52 -10.54 5.75
C PHE A 95 4.29 -9.59 4.82
N SER A 96 5.35 -8.95 5.32
CA SER A 96 6.23 -8.13 4.48
C SER A 96 7.28 -9.02 3.80
N ASP A 97 7.25 -9.09 2.47
CA ASP A 97 8.38 -9.61 1.68
C ASP A 97 9.41 -8.49 1.52
N ASN A 98 10.44 -8.52 2.38
CA ASN A 98 11.55 -7.56 2.39
C ASN A 98 12.67 -7.94 1.41
N THR A 99 12.50 -8.96 0.57
CA THR A 99 13.52 -9.25 -0.44
C THR A 99 13.54 -8.11 -1.47
N ASP A 100 14.65 -7.37 -1.45
CA ASP A 100 15.02 -6.44 -2.50
C ASP A 100 15.06 -7.16 -3.86
N ILE A 101 14.80 -6.38 -4.90
CA ILE A 101 14.92 -6.81 -6.30
C ILE A 101 16.34 -7.29 -6.56
#